data_AF-A0A954LAB8-F1
#
_entry.id   AF-A0A954LAB8-F1
#
_cell.length_a   1.000
_cell.length_b   1.000
_cell.length_c   1.000
_cell.angle_alpha   90.00
_cell.angle_beta   90.00
_cell.angle_gamma   90.00
#
_symmetry.space_group_name_H-M   'P 1'
#
loop_
_entity.id
_entity.type
_entity.pdbx_description
1 polymer ?
#
loop_
_entity_poly.entity_id
_entity_poly.type
_entity_poly.pdbx_seq_one_letter_code
_entity_poly.pdbx_strand_id
1 'polypeptide(L)'
;RRMIYMTKVRMEKESTFGVFDCPDASQVVARRSQSTTPLQALNLLNSEFVLQQSKLLAERAEREHPDDLSAQLQQIWQWSYSRSPAPVELQDAMQFASDYGLAQVCRAVLNSNEFLFIP
;
A
#
# COMPACT_ATOMS: atom_id res chain seq x y z
N ARG A 1 -0.90 12.51 -1.12
CA ARG A 1 -1.93 11.72 -1.84
C ARG A 1 -3.33 12.31 -1.57
N ARG A 2 -4.21 12.42 -2.57
CA ARG A 2 -5.55 13.05 -2.47
C ARG A 2 -6.62 12.02 -2.85
N MET A 3 -7.61 11.84 -1.99
CA MET A 3 -8.82 11.08 -2.32
C MET A 3 -9.69 11.95 -3.25
N ILE A 4 -10.19 11.37 -4.34
CA ILE A 4 -10.91 12.14 -5.36
C ILE A 4 -12.43 12.15 -5.06
N TYR A 5 -13.00 11.03 -4.62
CA TYR A 5 -14.40 10.94 -4.24
C TYR A 5 -14.60 10.00 -3.04
N MET A 6 -15.35 10.46 -2.03
CA MET A 6 -15.84 9.64 -0.92
C MET A 6 -17.10 10.26 -0.34
N THR A 7 -18.12 9.43 -0.11
CA THR A 7 -19.28 9.80 0.70
C THR A 7 -18.87 9.76 2.16
N LYS A 8 -18.96 10.89 2.87
CA LYS A 8 -18.57 11.02 4.28
C LYS A 8 -19.76 11.49 5.12
N VAL A 9 -20.06 10.76 6.18
CA VAL A 9 -21.05 11.15 7.20
C VAL A 9 -20.40 12.17 8.15
N ARG A 10 -21.12 13.23 8.51
CA ARG A 10 -20.61 14.26 9.45
C ARG A 10 -20.50 13.66 10.86
N MET A 11 -19.45 14.02 11.61
CA MET A 11 -19.12 13.51 12.95
C MET A 11 -18.60 12.05 13.03
N GLU A 12 -18.23 11.45 11.90
CA GLU A 12 -17.58 10.14 11.88
C GLU A 12 -16.16 10.25 11.32
N LYS A 13 -15.19 9.68 12.06
CA LYS A 13 -13.83 9.53 11.55
C LYS A 13 -13.81 8.32 10.63
N GLU A 14 -13.44 8.52 9.38
CA GLU A 14 -13.25 7.40 8.47
C GLU A 14 -12.06 6.56 8.93
N SER A 15 -12.22 5.24 8.88
CA SER A 15 -11.36 4.26 9.54
C SER A 15 -9.92 4.23 9.00
N THR A 16 -9.72 4.56 7.72
CA THR A 16 -8.42 4.49 7.06
C THR A 16 -7.65 5.81 7.16
N PHE A 17 -8.26 6.92 6.77
CA PHE A 17 -7.71 8.27 6.67
C PHE A 17 -7.83 9.09 7.94
N GLY A 18 -8.78 8.78 8.83
CA GLY A 18 -8.93 9.44 10.13
C GLY A 18 -7.65 9.36 10.97
N VAL A 19 -6.90 8.27 10.81
CA VAL A 19 -5.61 8.04 11.48
C VAL A 19 -4.47 8.83 10.83
N PHE A 20 -4.58 9.19 9.55
CA PHE A 20 -3.61 10.03 8.82
C PHE A 20 -3.93 11.52 8.91
N ASP A 21 -4.40 12.03 10.05
CA ASP A 21 -4.72 13.46 10.23
C ASP A 21 -5.74 13.98 9.19
N CYS A 22 -6.76 13.19 8.84
CA CYS A 22 -7.87 13.69 8.02
C CYS A 22 -8.73 14.65 8.86
N PRO A 23 -8.94 15.91 8.42
CA PRO A 23 -9.81 16.82 9.13
C PRO A 23 -11.23 16.28 9.25
N ASP A 24 -11.89 16.57 10.38
CA ASP A 24 -13.34 16.39 10.47
C ASP A 24 -14.01 17.25 9.38
N ALA A 25 -15.08 16.73 8.75
CA ALA A 25 -15.80 17.46 7.69
C ALA A 25 -16.53 18.72 8.21
N SER A 26 -16.58 18.92 9.53
CA SER A 26 -17.08 20.13 10.19
C SER A 26 -16.04 21.26 10.29
N GLN A 27 -14.76 21.00 10.00
CA GLN A 27 -13.70 21.99 10.15
C GLN A 27 -13.00 22.28 8.81
N VAL A 28 -12.88 23.57 8.47
CA VAL A 28 -12.10 24.03 7.33
C VAL A 28 -10.63 24.06 7.72
N VAL A 29 -9.83 23.13 7.17
CA VAL A 29 -8.38 23.06 7.42
C VAL A 29 -7.65 23.33 6.11
N ALA A 30 -6.88 24.42 6.07
CA ALA A 30 -6.17 24.86 4.87
C ALA A 30 -4.96 23.98 4.51
N ARG A 31 -4.35 23.31 5.49
CA ARG A 31 -3.18 22.44 5.29
C ARG A 31 -3.21 21.29 6.29
N ARG A 32 -3.05 20.06 5.80
CA ARG A 32 -3.02 18.85 6.62
C ARG A 32 -1.72 18.82 7.44
N SER A 33 -1.79 18.57 8.74
CA SER A 33 -0.62 18.21 9.54
C SER A 33 -0.06 16.89 9.03
N GLN A 34 1.27 16.77 8.93
CA GLN A 34 1.93 15.50 8.65
C GLN A 34 2.56 15.02 9.95
N SER A 35 2.00 13.98 10.52
CA SER A 35 2.60 13.24 11.63
C SER A 35 3.03 11.87 11.10
N THR A 36 4.20 11.38 11.53
CA THR A 36 4.67 10.00 11.31
C THR A 36 4.66 9.28 12.65
N THR A 37 3.47 8.93 13.13
CA THR A 37 3.31 8.21 14.39
C THR A 37 3.43 6.69 14.17
N PRO A 38 4.00 5.94 15.13
CA PRO A 38 4.03 4.47 15.06
C PRO A 38 2.64 3.84 14.90
N LEU A 39 1.60 4.50 15.42
CA LEU A 39 0.21 4.07 15.30
C LEU A 39 -0.30 4.12 13.85
N GLN A 40 0.12 5.12 13.07
CA GLN A 40 -0.21 5.24 11.64
C GLN A 40 0.44 4.14 10.81
N ALA A 41 1.69 3.77 11.11
CA ALA A 41 2.37 2.66 10.44
C ALA A 41 1.75 1.31 10.77
N LEU A 42 1.37 1.08 12.04
CA LEU A 42 0.68 -0.15 12.47
C LEU A 42 -0.72 -0.27 11.85
N ASN A 43 -1.44 0.83 11.72
CA ASN A 43 -2.77 0.82 11.12
C ASN A 43 -2.69 0.62 9.59
N LEU A 44 -1.70 1.22 8.91
CA LEU A 44 -1.44 0.94 7.51
C LEU A 44 -1.16 -0.56 7.28
N LEU A 45 -0.36 -1.16 8.17
CA LEU A 45 -0.03 -2.57 8.10
C LEU A 45 -1.26 -3.45 8.25
N ASN A 46 -2.23 -3.08 9.10
CA ASN A 46 -3.37 -3.93 9.47
C ASN A 46 -4.73 -3.49 8.90
N SER A 47 -4.79 -2.40 8.13
CA SER A 47 -6.05 -1.93 7.58
C SER A 47 -6.64 -2.93 6.57
N GLU A 48 -7.95 -3.18 6.67
CA GLU A 48 -8.66 -4.05 5.72
C GLU A 48 -8.48 -3.58 4.28
N PHE A 49 -8.42 -2.25 4.08
CA PHE A 49 -8.16 -1.66 2.77
C PHE A 49 -6.81 -2.11 2.19
N VAL A 50 -5.71 -1.97 2.94
CA VAL A 50 -4.39 -2.38 2.45
C VAL A 50 -4.32 -3.89 2.21
N LEU A 51 -4.95 -4.70 3.07
CA LEU A 51 -5.04 -6.14 2.86
C LEU A 51 -5.81 -6.49 1.57
N GLN A 52 -6.93 -5.82 1.31
CA GLN A 52 -7.70 -6.00 0.08
C GLN A 52 -6.90 -5.57 -1.15
N GLN A 53 -6.27 -4.39 -1.12
CA GLN A 53 -5.44 -3.92 -2.23
C GLN A 53 -4.25 -4.84 -2.50
N SER A 54 -3.62 -5.38 -1.45
CA SER A 54 -2.51 -6.32 -1.59
C SER A 54 -2.93 -7.61 -2.30
N LYS A 55 -4.12 -8.14 -1.98
CA LYS A 55 -4.69 -9.31 -2.66
C LYS A 55 -4.99 -9.03 -4.13
N LEU A 56 -5.70 -7.94 -4.41
CA LEU A 56 -6.04 -7.55 -5.78
C LEU A 56 -4.80 -7.33 -6.65
N LEU A 57 -3.73 -6.75 -6.07
CA LEU A 57 -2.47 -6.55 -6.75
C LEU A 57 -1.77 -7.88 -7.09
N ALA A 58 -1.78 -8.83 -6.15
CA ALA A 58 -1.24 -10.18 -6.38
C ALA A 58 -2.04 -10.93 -7.46
N GLU A 59 -3.36 -10.97 -7.35
CA GLU A 59 -4.24 -11.61 -8.35
C GLU A 59 -4.05 -11.00 -9.75
N ARG A 60 -3.82 -9.68 -9.82
CA ARG A 60 -3.52 -9.01 -11.08
C ARG A 60 -2.18 -9.47 -11.66
N ALA A 61 -1.13 -9.55 -10.85
CA ALA A 61 0.19 -9.99 -11.28
C ALA A 61 0.14 -11.45 -11.78
N GLU A 62 -0.52 -12.34 -11.04
CA GLU A 62 -0.73 -13.75 -11.44
C GLU A 62 -1.48 -13.88 -12.76
N ARG A 63 -2.48 -13.01 -12.99
CA ARG A 63 -3.24 -13.01 -14.25
C ARG A 63 -2.44 -12.50 -15.46
N GLU A 64 -1.60 -11.49 -15.27
CA GLU A 64 -0.78 -10.92 -16.36
C GLU A 64 0.45 -11.78 -16.67
N HIS A 65 1.01 -12.46 -15.68
CA HIS A 65 2.19 -13.30 -15.78
C HIS A 65 1.97 -14.67 -15.11
N PRO A 66 1.15 -15.56 -15.70
CA PRO A 66 0.91 -16.88 -15.12
C PRO A 66 2.19 -17.71 -15.07
N ASP A 67 2.39 -18.44 -13.97
CA ASP A 67 3.51 -19.36 -13.72
C ASP A 67 4.93 -18.75 -13.76
N ASP A 68 5.06 -17.43 -13.84
CA ASP A 68 6.35 -16.72 -13.78
C ASP A 68 6.42 -15.76 -12.59
N LEU A 69 6.87 -16.29 -11.45
CA LEU A 69 7.01 -15.52 -10.21
C LEU A 69 7.97 -14.32 -10.36
N SER A 70 9.03 -14.46 -11.17
CA SER A 70 10.00 -13.38 -11.38
C SER A 70 9.36 -12.22 -12.15
N ALA A 71 8.64 -12.53 -13.23
CA ALA A 71 7.91 -11.53 -14.00
C ALA A 71 6.79 -10.87 -13.18
N GLN A 72 6.06 -11.64 -12.37
CA GLN A 72 5.06 -11.12 -11.44
C GLN A 72 5.66 -10.08 -10.48
N LEU A 73 6.80 -10.39 -9.85
CA LEU A 73 7.47 -9.50 -8.90
C LEU A 73 8.02 -8.25 -9.59
N GLN A 74 8.65 -8.38 -10.76
CA GLN A 74 9.12 -7.24 -11.53
C GLN A 74 7.98 -6.27 -11.87
N GLN A 75 6.81 -6.81 -12.25
CA GLN A 75 5.65 -6.00 -12.60
C GLN A 75 5.03 -5.31 -11.38
N ILE A 76 5.02 -5.96 -10.21
CA ILE A 76 4.60 -5.35 -8.94
C ILE A 76 5.49 -4.16 -8.58
N TRP A 77 6.81 -4.28 -8.75
CA TRP A 77 7.76 -3.18 -8.55
C TRP A 77 7.51 -2.05 -9.55
N GLN A 78 7.24 -2.36 -10.80
CA GLN A 78 6.93 -1.36 -11.81
C GLN A 78 5.65 -0.59 -11.48
N TRP A 79 4.60 -1.26 -11.01
CA TRP A 79 3.36 -0.59 -10.61
C TRP A 79 3.48 0.23 -9.32
N SER A 80 4.31 -0.22 -8.39
CA SER A 80 4.40 0.38 -7.06
C SER A 80 5.45 1.48 -6.98
N TYR A 81 6.60 1.29 -7.62
CA TYR A 81 7.77 2.17 -7.54
C TYR A 81 8.18 2.76 -8.89
N SER A 82 7.58 2.34 -10.01
CA SER A 82 7.96 2.79 -11.35
C SER A 82 9.43 2.52 -11.71
N ARG A 83 10.03 1.49 -11.11
CA ARG A 83 11.39 1.00 -11.41
C ARG A 83 11.44 -0.52 -11.37
N SER A 84 12.48 -1.09 -11.95
CA SER A 84 12.79 -2.51 -11.77
C SER A 84 13.37 -2.78 -10.37
N PRO A 85 13.10 -3.96 -9.78
CA PRO A 85 13.73 -4.39 -8.54
C PRO A 85 15.24 -4.56 -8.74
N ALA A 86 16.03 -4.24 -7.73
CA ALA A 86 17.43 -4.62 -7.69
C ALA A 86 17.56 -6.15 -7.55
N PRO A 87 18.66 -6.78 -7.98
CA PRO A 87 18.82 -8.23 -7.94
C PRO A 87 18.61 -8.84 -6.53
N VAL A 88 19.11 -8.16 -5.50
CA VAL A 88 18.93 -8.56 -4.09
C VAL A 88 17.46 -8.45 -3.67
N GLU A 89 16.78 -7.36 -4.01
CA GLU A 89 15.36 -7.18 -3.69
C GLU A 89 14.49 -8.25 -4.35
N LEU A 90 14.78 -8.57 -5.61
CA LEU A 90 14.06 -9.61 -6.34
C LEU A 90 14.28 -10.99 -5.69
N GLN A 91 15.51 -11.30 -5.30
CA GLN A 91 15.83 -12.57 -4.64
C GLN A 91 15.11 -12.71 -3.29
N ASP A 92 15.16 -11.67 -2.46
CA ASP A 92 14.48 -11.64 -1.16
C ASP A 92 12.95 -11.74 -1.33
N ALA A 93 12.40 -11.04 -2.32
CA ALA A 93 10.98 -11.08 -2.63
C ALA A 93 10.52 -12.45 -3.15
N MET A 94 11.34 -13.13 -3.96
CA MET A 94 11.06 -14.50 -4.42
C MET A 94 11.04 -15.49 -3.26
N GLN A 95 12.02 -15.40 -2.36
CA GLN A 95 12.06 -16.25 -1.17
C GLN A 95 10.82 -15.99 -0.30
N PHE A 96 10.51 -14.73 -0.05
CA PHE A 96 9.36 -14.35 0.77
C PHE A 96 8.02 -14.76 0.13
N ALA A 97 7.89 -14.66 -1.19
CA ALA A 97 6.72 -15.12 -1.93
C ALA A 97 6.53 -16.63 -1.82
N SER A 98 7.63 -17.41 -1.86
CA SER A 98 7.57 -18.86 -1.68
C SER A 98 7.08 -19.25 -0.28
N ASP A 99 7.50 -18.51 0.74
CA ASP A 99 7.21 -18.85 2.14
C ASP A 99 5.81 -18.37 2.58
N TYR A 100 5.35 -17.22 2.09
CA TYR A 100 4.15 -16.53 2.60
C TYR A 100 3.13 -16.12 1.53
N GLY A 101 3.43 -16.34 0.25
CA GLY A 101 2.58 -16.00 -0.89
C GLY A 101 2.74 -14.55 -1.39
N LEU A 102 2.32 -14.33 -2.64
CA LEU A 102 2.49 -13.06 -3.35
C LEU A 102 1.73 -11.89 -2.70
N ALA A 103 0.56 -12.15 -2.11
CA ALA A 103 -0.23 -11.13 -1.41
C ALA A 103 0.54 -10.49 -0.23
N GLN A 104 1.41 -11.24 0.44
CA GLN A 104 2.22 -10.69 1.54
C GLN A 104 3.38 -9.84 1.03
N VAL A 105 3.96 -10.20 -0.12
CA VAL A 105 4.95 -9.34 -0.80
C VAL A 105 4.29 -8.01 -1.17
N CYS A 106 3.11 -8.04 -1.79
CA CYS A 106 2.34 -6.84 -2.12
C CYS A 106 2.06 -5.99 -0.88
N ARG A 107 1.72 -6.61 0.25
CA ARG A 107 1.52 -5.90 1.52
C ARG A 107 2.80 -5.22 1.99
N ALA A 108 3.94 -5.89 1.94
CA ALA A 108 5.23 -5.32 2.31
C ALA A 108 5.59 -4.12 1.41
N VAL A 109 5.42 -4.28 0.10
CA VAL A 109 5.65 -3.23 -0.90
C VAL A 109 4.77 -2.01 -0.63
N LEU A 110 3.47 -2.18 -0.41
CA LEU A 110 2.53 -1.09 -0.12
C LEU A 110 2.77 -0.41 1.23
N ASN A 111 3.46 -1.06 2.17
CA ASN A 111 3.85 -0.51 3.47
C ASN A 111 5.29 0.02 3.51
N SER A 112 6.05 -0.12 2.43
CA SER A 112 7.43 0.34 2.36
C SER A 112 7.53 1.87 2.38
N ASN A 113 8.63 2.38 2.93
CA ASN A 113 8.90 3.82 2.91
C ASN A 113 8.99 4.35 1.48
N GLU A 114 9.54 3.58 0.54
CA GLU A 114 9.63 4.00 -0.86
C GLU A 114 8.26 4.20 -1.50
N PHE A 115 7.27 3.37 -1.15
CA PHE A 115 5.91 3.54 -1.63
C PHE A 115 5.24 4.73 -0.93
N LEU A 116 5.40 4.85 0.38
CA LEU A 116 4.72 5.87 1.18
C LEU A 116 5.27 7.27 0.97
N PHE A 117 6.59 7.36 0.81
CA PHE A 117 7.38 8.56 0.65
C PHE A 117 8.06 8.52 -0.71
N ILE A 118 7.27 8.54 -1.79
CA ILE A 118 7.81 8.93 -3.09
C ILE A 118 8.31 10.38 -2.94
N PRO A 119 9.56 10.71 -3.31
CA PRO A 119 10.12 12.07 -3.21
C PRO A 119 9.32 13.10 -4.03
#